data_AF-G3HKE1-F1
#
_entry.id   AF-G3HKE1-F1
#
_cell.length_a   1.000
_cell.length_b   1.000
_cell.length_c   1.000
_cell.angle_alpha   90.00
_cell.angle_beta   90.00
_cell.angle_gamma   90.00
#
_symmetry.space_group_name_H-M   'P 1'
#
loop_
_entity.id
_entity.type
_entity.pdbx_description
1 polymer ?
#
loop_
_entity_poly.entity_id
_entity_poly.type
_entity_poly.pdbx_seq_one_letter_code
_entity_poly.pdbx_strand_id
1 'polypeptide(L)'
;MNNLLMRELPLRCTIRLWDTYQSEPEGFSHFHLYVCAAFLIKWRKEILDEEDFQGLLMLLQNLPTIHWGNEEIGLLLAEAYRLKYMFADAPNHYRR
;
A
#
# COMPACT_ATOMS: atom_id res chain seq x y z
N MET A 1 9.52 0.30 6.47
CA MET A 1 9.12 -1.08 6.11
C MET A 1 10.29 -1.74 5.39
N ASN A 2 10.64 -2.99 5.75
CA ASN A 2 11.94 -3.57 5.36
C ASN A 2 12.01 -4.05 3.90
N ASN A 3 10.90 -4.51 3.32
CA ASN A 3 10.90 -5.19 2.02
C ASN A 3 10.14 -4.45 0.92
N LEU A 4 9.69 -3.20 1.15
CA LEU A 4 9.02 -2.38 0.12
C LEU A 4 7.87 -3.09 -0.65
N LEU A 5 7.03 -3.85 0.06
CA LEU A 5 5.95 -4.71 -0.47
C LEU A 5 6.40 -5.84 -1.42
N MET A 6 7.70 -6.12 -1.53
CA MET A 6 8.23 -7.16 -2.43
C MET A 6 7.81 -8.58 -2.05
N ARG A 7 7.42 -8.83 -0.79
CA ARG A 7 6.94 -10.16 -0.36
C ARG A 7 5.44 -10.32 -0.59
N GLU A 8 4.74 -9.21 -0.68
CA GLU A 8 3.29 -9.09 -0.76
C GLU A 8 2.81 -8.92 -2.20
N LEU A 9 3.70 -8.63 -3.16
CA LEU A 9 3.39 -8.42 -4.57
C LEU A 9 4.24 -9.31 -5.49
N PRO A 10 3.71 -9.77 -6.64
CA PRO A 10 4.53 -10.40 -7.67
C PRO A 10 5.62 -9.47 -8.20
N LEU A 11 6.78 -10.02 -8.60
CA LEU A 11 7.92 -9.22 -9.09
C LEU A 11 7.56 -8.22 -10.20
N ARG A 12 6.70 -8.61 -11.15
CA ARG A 12 6.21 -7.71 -12.22
C ARG A 12 5.48 -6.48 -11.67
N CYS A 13 4.72 -6.65 -10.60
CA CYS A 13 3.98 -5.58 -9.93
C CYS A 13 4.94 -4.68 -9.15
N THR A 14 5.94 -5.25 -8.48
CA THR A 14 7.01 -4.50 -7.81
C THR A 14 7.77 -3.62 -8.80
N ILE A 15 8.17 -4.15 -9.95
CA ILE A 15 8.86 -3.37 -11.00
C ILE A 15 7.98 -2.19 -11.44
N ARG A 16 6.71 -2.46 -11.77
CA ARG A 16 5.76 -1.41 -12.17
C ARG A 16 5.50 -0.37 -11.08
N LEU A 17 5.49 -0.78 -9.81
CA LEU A 17 5.37 0.12 -8.66
C LEU A 17 6.61 1.03 -8.55
N TRP A 18 7.79 0.46 -8.77
CA TRP A 18 9.06 1.18 -8.67
C TRP A 18 9.27 2.21 -9.78
N ASP A 19 8.68 2.02 -10.96
CA ASP A 19 8.62 3.07 -12.00
C ASP A 19 8.04 4.38 -11.42
N THR A 20 6.98 4.28 -10.63
CA THR A 20 6.36 5.43 -9.97
C THR A 20 7.19 5.92 -8.78
N TYR A 21 7.80 5.02 -8.00
CA TYR A 21 8.66 5.46 -6.89
C TYR A 21 9.89 6.24 -7.36
N GLN A 22 10.45 5.89 -8.52
CA GLN A 22 11.55 6.64 -9.12
C GLN A 22 11.10 7.99 -9.70
N SER A 23 9.83 8.11 -10.06
CA SER A 23 9.25 9.35 -10.60
C SER A 23 8.77 10.30 -9.50
N GLU A 24 8.45 9.79 -8.31
CA GLU A 24 7.96 10.57 -7.18
C GLU A 24 9.10 11.10 -6.29
N PRO A 25 9.08 12.38 -5.91
CA PRO A 25 9.94 12.88 -4.85
C PRO A 25 9.75 12.07 -3.58
N GLU A 26 10.84 11.56 -3.02
CA GLU A 26 10.83 10.70 -1.83
C GLU A 26 9.93 9.46 -1.98
N GLY A 27 9.89 8.89 -3.19
CA GLY A 27 9.03 7.76 -3.55
C GLY A 27 9.17 6.54 -2.63
N PHE A 28 10.41 6.09 -2.44
CA PHE A 28 10.72 4.91 -1.61
C PHE A 28 10.58 5.13 -0.11
N SER A 29 10.65 6.38 0.37
CA SER A 29 10.59 6.72 1.79
C SER A 29 9.20 7.20 2.20
N HIS A 30 8.78 8.35 1.70
CA HIS A 30 7.56 9.02 2.12
C HIS A 30 6.34 8.52 1.34
N PHE A 31 6.42 8.44 0.01
CA PHE A 31 5.27 8.00 -0.78
C PHE A 31 4.90 6.53 -0.51
N HIS A 32 5.90 5.69 -0.24
CA HIS A 32 5.71 4.29 0.14
C HIS A 32 4.74 4.12 1.33
N LEU A 33 4.73 5.04 2.30
CA LEU A 33 3.80 4.99 3.43
C LEU A 33 2.34 5.05 2.97
N TYR A 34 2.03 5.94 2.02
CA TYR A 34 0.68 6.07 1.45
C TYR A 34 0.31 4.87 0.59
N VAL A 35 1.28 4.26 -0.12
CA VAL A 35 1.04 3.00 -0.83
C VAL A 35 0.66 1.89 0.13
N CYS A 36 1.36 1.74 1.25
CA CYS A 36 1.03 0.72 2.23
C CYS A 36 -0.33 0.97 2.90
N ALA A 37 -0.69 2.22 3.17
CA ALA A 37 -2.03 2.56 3.66
C ALA A 37 -3.12 2.20 2.63
N ALA A 38 -2.94 2.59 1.36
CA ALA A 38 -3.84 2.23 0.28
C ALA A 38 -3.96 0.70 0.10
N PHE A 39 -2.85 -0.01 0.24
CA PHE A 39 -2.80 -1.47 0.14
C PHE A 39 -3.60 -2.14 1.26
N LEU A 40 -3.51 -1.66 2.50
CA LEU A 40 -4.35 -2.16 3.60
C LEU A 40 -5.83 -1.82 3.39
N ILE A 41 -6.15 -0.60 2.93
CA ILE A 41 -7.52 -0.19 2.64
C ILE A 41 -8.17 -1.07 1.56
N LYS A 42 -7.40 -1.52 0.56
CA LYS A 42 -7.87 -2.44 -0.49
C LYS A 42 -8.47 -3.73 0.08
N TRP A 43 -7.94 -4.20 1.22
CA TRP A 43 -8.37 -5.42 1.91
C TRP A 43 -9.20 -5.14 3.16
N ARG A 44 -9.75 -3.92 3.30
CA ARG A 44 -10.45 -3.50 4.53
C ARG A 44 -11.60 -4.42 4.90
N LYS A 45 -12.27 -5.00 3.91
CA LYS A 45 -13.47 -5.83 4.15
C LYS A 45 -13.03 -7.13 4.80
N GLU A 46 -12.10 -7.83 4.16
CA GLU A 46 -11.52 -9.08 4.63
C GLU A 46 -10.83 -8.92 5.99
N ILE A 47 -10.14 -7.81 6.21
CA ILE A 47 -9.50 -7.47 7.49
C ILE A 47 -10.53 -7.27 8.61
N LEU A 48 -11.66 -6.62 8.32
CA LEU A 48 -12.71 -6.37 9.32
C LEU A 48 -13.63 -7.56 9.56
N ASP A 49 -13.75 -8.46 8.57
CA ASP A 49 -14.54 -9.69 8.66
C ASP A 49 -13.78 -10.80 9.43
N GLU A 50 -12.45 -10.66 9.65
CA GLU A 50 -11.63 -11.61 10.39
C GLU A 50 -11.55 -11.22 11.88
N GLU A 51 -12.20 -12.01 12.74
CA GLU A 51 -12.27 -11.77 14.18
C GLU A 51 -11.14 -12.46 14.96
N ASP A 52 -10.49 -13.49 14.39
CA ASP A 52 -9.40 -14.19 15.04
C ASP A 52 -8.04 -13.54 14.74
N PHE A 53 -7.24 -13.34 15.80
CA PHE A 53 -5.93 -12.68 15.67
C PHE A 53 -4.96 -13.48 14.79
N GLN A 54 -4.93 -14.81 14.94
CA GLN A 54 -4.03 -15.65 14.15
C GLN A 54 -4.46 -15.68 12.68
N GLY A 55 -5.78 -15.76 12.42
CA GLY A 55 -6.37 -15.61 11.10
C GLY A 55 -5.98 -14.29 10.43
N LEU A 56 -6.12 -13.17 11.15
CA LEU A 56 -5.77 -11.85 10.64
C LEU A 56 -4.28 -11.73 10.29
N LEU A 57 -3.40 -12.26 11.14
CA LEU A 57 -1.97 -12.26 10.88
C LEU A 57 -1.63 -13.08 9.62
N MET A 58 -2.25 -14.25 9.47
CA MET A 58 -2.07 -15.10 8.29
C MET A 58 -2.60 -14.45 7.02
N LEU A 59 -3.75 -13.78 7.09
CA LEU A 59 -4.34 -13.02 5.98
C LEU A 59 -3.37 -11.93 5.51
N LEU A 60 -2.89 -11.08 6.42
CA LEU A 60 -1.99 -9.96 6.07
C LEU A 60 -0.65 -10.44 5.49
N GLN A 61 -0.17 -11.62 5.90
CA GLN A 61 1.06 -12.22 5.37
C GLN A 61 0.87 -12.90 4.01
N ASN A 62 -0.36 -13.25 3.62
CA ASN A 62 -0.66 -14.07 2.44
C ASN A 62 -1.82 -13.49 1.61
N LEU A 63 -1.80 -12.18 1.36
CA LEU A 63 -2.83 -11.52 0.55
C LEU A 63 -2.82 -12.04 -0.91
N PRO A 64 -3.99 -12.24 -1.55
CA PRO A 64 -4.08 -12.91 -2.85
C PRO A 64 -3.76 -11.95 -4.01
N THR A 65 -2.50 -11.55 -4.10
CA THR A 65 -1.98 -10.63 -5.14
C THR A 65 -1.35 -11.33 -6.34
N ILE A 66 -1.31 -12.67 -6.35
CA ILE A 66 -0.59 -13.44 -7.36
C ILE A 66 -1.07 -13.18 -8.80
N HIS A 67 -2.33 -12.76 -8.97
CA HIS A 67 -2.92 -12.44 -10.27
C HIS A 67 -2.84 -10.96 -10.64
N TRP A 68 -2.32 -10.09 -9.76
CA TRP A 68 -2.23 -8.66 -10.04
C TRP A 68 -1.33 -8.36 -11.23
N GLY A 69 -1.65 -7.29 -11.94
CA GLY A 69 -0.89 -6.76 -13.06
C GLY A 69 -0.79 -5.24 -12.99
N ASN A 70 -0.68 -4.60 -14.16
CA ASN A 70 -0.49 -3.16 -14.26
C ASN A 70 -1.73 -2.37 -13.82
N GLU A 71 -2.93 -2.92 -14.03
CA GLU A 71 -4.19 -2.25 -13.68
C GLU A 71 -4.34 -2.13 -12.16
N GLU A 72 -4.15 -3.21 -11.42
CA GLU A 72 -4.24 -3.20 -9.96
C GLU A 72 -3.19 -2.28 -9.33
N ILE A 73 -1.97 -2.28 -9.86
CA ILE A 73 -0.92 -1.36 -9.42
C ILE A 73 -1.26 0.09 -9.76
N GLY A 74 -1.86 0.34 -10.93
CA GLY A 74 -2.35 1.67 -11.29
C GLY A 74 -3.41 2.19 -10.33
N LEU A 75 -4.40 1.35 -9.97
CA LEU A 75 -5.44 1.71 -9.00
C LEU A 75 -4.87 1.91 -7.58
N LEU A 76 -3.94 1.04 -7.16
CA LEU A 76 -3.26 1.18 -5.87
C LEU A 76 -2.50 2.51 -5.77
N LEU A 77 -1.73 2.84 -6.82
CA LEU A 77 -0.99 4.09 -6.90
C LEU A 77 -1.92 5.31 -6.90
N ALA A 78 -3.02 5.27 -7.65
CA ALA A 78 -4.01 6.35 -7.68
C ALA A 78 -4.59 6.62 -6.28
N GLU A 79 -4.94 5.57 -5.54
CA GLU A 79 -5.40 5.70 -4.16
C GLU A 79 -4.31 6.23 -3.23
N ALA A 80 -3.07 5.77 -3.39
CA ALA A 80 -1.94 6.27 -2.62
C ALA A 80 -1.68 7.77 -2.87
N TYR A 81 -1.78 8.24 -4.12
CA TYR A 81 -1.70 9.66 -4.43
C TYR A 81 -2.84 10.45 -3.80
N ARG A 82 -4.07 9.93 -3.86
CA ARG A 82 -5.23 10.55 -3.21
C ARG A 82 -4.99 10.72 -1.70
N LEU A 83 -4.50 9.68 -1.02
CA LEU A 83 -4.13 9.74 0.39
C LEU A 83 -3.01 10.75 0.64
N LYS A 84 -1.94 10.74 -0.16
CA LYS A 84 -0.83 11.71 -0.05
C LYS A 84 -1.36 13.14 -0.11
N TYR A 85 -2.17 13.51 -1.09
CA TYR A 85 -2.71 14.87 -1.21
C TYR A 85 -3.66 15.24 -0.07
N MET A 86 -4.47 14.31 0.44
CA MET A 86 -5.37 14.61 1.56
C MET A 86 -4.64 14.84 2.88
N PHE A 87 -3.51 14.17 3.09
CA PHE A 87 -2.86 14.12 4.41
C PHE A 87 -1.49 14.81 4.47
N ALA A 88 -0.75 14.96 3.36
CA ALA A 88 0.57 15.58 3.36
C ALA A 88 0.52 17.09 3.68
N ASP A 89 -0.55 17.78 3.25
CA ASP A 89 -0.78 19.20 3.54
C ASP A 89 -1.79 19.43 4.68
N ALA A 90 -2.21 18.36 5.36
CA ALA A 90 -3.15 18.48 6.47
C ALA A 90 -2.46 19.23 7.62
N PRO A 91 -3.01 20.37 8.09
CA PRO A 91 -2.40 21.13 9.18
C PRO A 91 -2.34 20.25 10.43
N ASN A 92 -1.12 20.00 10.91
CA ASN A 92 -0.76 19.33 12.17
C ASN A 92 -1.92 19.16 13.17
N HIS A 93 -2.68 18.06 13.07
CA HIS A 93 -3.61 17.66 14.13
C HIS A 93 -2.89 17.07 15.35
N TYR A 94 -1.57 16.85 15.24
CA TYR A 94 -0.67 16.49 16.35
C TYR A 94 0.05 17.71 16.94
N ARG A 95 -0.66 18.80 17.22
CA ARG A 95 -0.19 19.75 18.23
C ARG A 95 -0.39 19.10 19.60
N ARG A 96 0.68 18.54 20.16
CA ARG A 96 0.82 18.40 21.61
C ARG A 96 1.06 19.77 22.23
#